data_AF-A0A1H6X1I2-F1
#
_entry.id   AF-A0A1H6X1I2-F1
#
_cell.length_a   1.000
_cell.length_b   1.000
_cell.length_c   1.000
_cell.angle_alpha   90.00
_cell.angle_beta   90.00
_cell.angle_gamma   90.00
#
_symmetry.space_group_name_H-M   'P 1'
#
loop_
_entity.id
_entity.type
_entity.pdbx_description
1 polymer ?
#
loop_
_entity_poly.entity_id
_entity_poly.type
_entity_poly.pdbx_seq_one_letter_code
_entity_poly.pdbx_strand_id
1 'polypeptide(L)' 'MNVQYLSNEKGERTGVYISMKDWEKIQKKLEYTDFWDELPDHVKDSVDRGLKQSAAGETIPHEEVMKKFSKYL' A
#
# COMPACT_ATOMS: atom_id res chain seq x y z
N MET A 1 -4.81 -13.20 -13.31
CA MET A 1 -4.48 -12.51 -14.58
C MET A 1 -4.33 -11.04 -14.25
N ASN A 2 -3.17 -10.43 -14.53
CA ASN A 2 -2.92 -9.02 -14.21
C ASN A 2 -2.33 -8.35 -15.46
N VAL A 3 -2.91 -7.24 -15.90
CA VAL A 3 -2.42 -6.48 -17.06
C VAL A 3 -1.64 -5.28 -16.52
N GLN A 4 -0.37 -5.15 -16.90
CA GLN A 4 0.45 -3.99 -16.54
C GLN A 4 0.67 -3.09 -17.74
N TYR A 5 0.59 -1.78 -17.50
CA TYR A 5 0.83 -0.74 -18.49
C TYR A 5 2.30 -0.32 -18.41
N LEU A 6 3.05 -0.50 -19.49
CA LEU A 6 4.41 0.03 -19.66
C LEU A 6 4.36 1.14 -20.72
N SER A 7 5.14 2.20 -20.57
CA SER A 7 5.25 3.25 -21.59
C SER A 7 6.19 2.81 -22.72
N ASN A 8 5.77 2.93 -23.98
CA ASN A 8 6.64 2.66 -25.14
C ASN A 8 7.67 3.80 -25.34
N GLU A 9 8.60 3.64 -26.30
CA GLU A 9 9.62 4.65 -26.64
C GLU A 9 9.03 6.02 -27.10
N LYS A 10 7.73 6.09 -27.38
CA LYS A 10 6.98 7.31 -27.70
C LYS A 10 6.14 7.85 -26.53
N GLY A 11 6.26 7.26 -25.33
CA GLY A 11 5.56 7.70 -24.12
C GLY A 11 4.12 7.21 -23.98
N GLU A 12 3.65 6.33 -24.87
CA GLU A 12 2.27 5.83 -24.86
C GLU A 12 2.15 4.57 -23.98
N ARG A 13 1.16 4.55 -23.09
CA ARG A 13 0.90 3.42 -22.19
C ARG A 13 0.42 2.21 -22.99
N THR A 14 1.32 1.26 -23.23
CA THR A 14 1.05 0.00 -23.91
C THR A 14 0.90 -1.10 -22.85
N GLY A 15 -0.21 -1.84 -22.88
CA GLY A 15 -0.40 -3.01 -22.02
C GLY A 15 0.47 -4.16 -22.49
N VAL A 16 1.32 -4.70 -21.61
CA VAL A 16 2.14 -5.88 -21.91
C VAL A 16 1.53 -7.11 -21.25
N TYR A 17 1.33 -8.17 -22.04
CA TYR A 17 0.81 -9.44 -21.55
C TYR A 17 1.97 -10.31 -21.04
N ILE A 18 1.98 -10.58 -19.73
CA ILE A 18 2.95 -11.46 -19.08
C ILE A 18 2.20 -12.57 -18.36
N SER A 19 2.67 -13.81 -18.48
CA SER A 19 2.11 -14.96 -17.77
C SER A 19 2.41 -14.85 -16.26
N MET A 20 1.55 -15.37 -15.38
CA MET A 20 1.80 -15.30 -13.92
C MET A 20 3.11 -15.99 -13.52
N LYS A 21 3.48 -17.08 -14.20
CA LYS A 21 4.75 -17.79 -13.96
C LYS A 21 5.98 -16.96 -14.35
N ASP A 22 5.88 -16.19 -15.42
CA ASP A 22 6.98 -15.32 -15.86
C ASP A 22 7.06 -14.06 -15.02
N TRP A 23 5.91 -13.54 -14.57
CA TRP A 23 5.83 -12.43 -13.62
C TRP A 23 6.50 -12.78 -12.28
N GLU A 24 6.21 -13.96 -11.72
CA GLU A 24 6.85 -14.45 -10.50
C GLU A 24 8.37 -14.59 -10.65
N LYS A 25 8.86 -15.07 -11.81
CA LYS A 25 10.30 -15.13 -12.10
C LYS A 25 10.95 -13.76 -12.17
N ILE A 26 10.26 -12.77 -12.75
CA ILE A 26 10.73 -11.39 -12.84
C ILE A 26 10.81 -10.78 -11.44
N GLN A 27 9.76 -10.92 -10.61
CA GLN A 27 9.78 -10.44 -9.23
C GLN A 27 10.91 -11.07 -8.41
N LYS A 28 11.10 -12.38 -8.53
CA LYS A 28 12.16 -13.12 -7.82
C LYS A 28 13.56 -12.75 -8.28
N LYS A 29 13.74 -12.40 -9.55
CA LYS A 29 15.03 -11.96 -10.11
C LYS A 29 15.36 -10.51 -9.77
N LEU A 30 14.34 -9.67 -9.58
CA LEU A 30 14.49 -8.26 -9.24
C LEU A 30 14.62 -8.00 -7.73
N GLU A 31 14.63 -9.05 -6.89
CA GLU A 31 14.56 -8.95 -5.43
C GLU A 31 13.52 -7.92 -4.99
N TYR A 32 12.35 -7.94 -5.64
CA TYR A 32 11.28 -7.01 -5.30
C TYR A 32 10.71 -7.44 -3.94
N THR A 33 11.28 -6.91 -2.87
CA THR A 33 10.68 -6.94 -1.54
C THR A 33 9.40 -6.14 -1.60
N ASP A 34 8.31 -6.71 -1.08
CA ASP A 34 7.09 -5.95 -0.91
C ASP A 34 7.39 -4.78 0.02
N PHE A 35 6.86 -3.59 -0.28
CA PHE A 35 6.99 -2.43 0.59
C PHE A 35 6.57 -2.79 2.03
N TRP A 36 5.55 -3.65 2.17
CA TRP A 36 5.11 -4.12 3.48
C TRP A 36 6.23 -4.86 4.24
N ASP A 37 7.03 -5.68 3.57
CA ASP A 37 8.06 -6.48 4.22
C ASP A 37 9.25 -5.64 4.71
N GLU A 38 9.52 -4.52 4.03
CA GLU A 38 10.58 -3.56 4.38
C GLU A 38 10.25 -2.68 5.59
N LEU A 39 8.97 -2.59 5.96
CA LEU A 39 8.58 -1.76 7.09
C LEU A 39 9.11 -2.33 8.42
N PRO A 40 9.60 -1.46 9.33
CA PRO A 40 9.97 -1.89 10.68
C PRO A 40 8.79 -2.54 11.42
N ASP A 41 9.08 -3.49 12.30
CA ASP A 41 8.06 -4.24 13.06
C ASP A 41 7.12 -3.32 13.84
N HIS A 42 7.63 -2.24 14.45
CA HIS A 42 6.80 -1.29 15.20
C HIS A 42 5.75 -0.58 14.32
N VAL A 43 6.02 -0.39 13.02
CA VAL A 43 5.07 0.20 12.08
C VAL A 43 3.98 -0.83 11.78
N LYS A 44 4.37 -2.08 11.50
CA LYS A 44 3.44 -3.21 11.28
C LYS A 44 2.53 -3.40 12.50
N ASP A 45 3.09 -3.39 13.69
CA ASP A 45 2.36 -3.49 14.96
C ASP A 45 1.38 -2.33 15.16
N SER A 46 1.78 -1.11 14.79
CA SER A 46 0.90 0.05 14.88
C SER A 46 -0.30 -0.05 13.93
N VAL A 47 -0.08 -0.58 12.73
CA VAL A 47 -1.15 -0.82 11.75
C VAL A 47 -2.11 -1.90 12.27
N ASP A 48 -1.57 -3.01 12.76
CA ASP A 48 -2.36 -4.10 13.37
C ASP A 48 -3.20 -3.62 14.56
N ARG A 49 -2.62 -2.76 15.41
CA ARG A 49 -3.35 -2.13 16.50
C ARG A 49 -4.48 -1.25 15.97
N GLY A 50 -4.21 -0.40 14.98
CA GLY A 50 -5.23 0.47 14.37
C GLY A 50 -6.40 -0.33 13.77
N LEU A 51 -6.11 -1.45 13.10
CA LEU A 51 -7.12 -2.36 12.58
C LEU A 51 -8.00 -2.97 13.70
N LYS A 52 -7.38 -3.43 14.79
CA LYS A 52 -8.10 -3.97 15.95
C LYS A 52 -8.99 -2.92 16.61
N GLN A 53 -8.48 -1.70 16.80
CA GLN A 53 -9.22 -0.58 17.37
C GLN A 53 -10.40 -0.17 16.49
N SER A 54 -10.21 -0.15 15.16
CA SER A 54 -11.28 0.13 14.22
C SER A 54 -12.39 -0.93 14.26
N ALA A 55 -12.02 -2.21 14.30
CA ALA A 55 -12.98 -3.31 14.43
C ALA A 55 -13.74 -3.29 15.76
N ALA A 56 -13.09 -2.83 16.84
CA ALA A 56 -13.69 -2.64 18.15
C ALA A 56 -14.54 -1.36 18.28
N GLY A 57 -14.53 -0.48 17.27
CA GLY A 57 -15.25 0.80 17.31
C GLY A 57 -14.56 1.88 18.16
N GLU A 58 -13.28 1.71 18.49
CA GLU A 58 -12.48 2.67 19.28
C GLU A 58 -11.98 3.87 18.44
N THR A 59 -12.64 4.17 17.32
CA THR A 59 -12.31 5.31 16.47
C THR A 59 -12.95 6.58 17.00
N ILE A 60 -12.23 7.70 16.88
CA ILE A 60 -12.74 9.01 17.26
C ILE A 60 -13.39 9.66 16.03
N PRO A 61 -14.63 10.18 16.12
CA PRO A 61 -15.27 10.92 15.03
C PRO A 61 -14.48 12.16 14.59
N HIS A 62 -14.55 12.48 13.30
CA HIS A 62 -13.85 13.62 12.72
C HIS A 62 -14.10 14.94 13.47
N GLU A 63 -15.36 15.23 13.83
CA GLU A 63 -15.72 16.46 14.54
C GLU A 63 -15.03 16.57 15.91
N GLU A 64 -14.88 15.45 16.63
CA GLU A 64 -14.22 15.42 17.94
C GLU A 64 -12.71 15.62 17.82
N VAL A 65 -12.08 15.02 16.80
CA VAL A 65 -10.67 15.26 16.47
C VAL A 65 -10.44 16.74 16.17
N MET A 66 -11.26 17.33 15.29
CA MET A 66 -11.11 18.73 14.89
C MET A 66 -11.28 19.72 16.05
N LYS A 67 -12.18 19.45 17.01
CA LYS A 67 -12.31 20.27 18.22
C LYS A 67 -11.01 20.33 19.04
N LYS A 68 -10.22 19.25 19.07
CA LYS A 68 -8.93 19.21 19.78
C LYS A 68 -7.84 20.01 19.05
N PHE A 69 -7.85 19.98 17.71
CA PHE A 69 -6.82 20.60 16.89
C PHE A 69 -7.16 22.02 16.42
N SER A 70 -8.38 22.51 16.65
CA SER A 70 -8.82 23.87 16.30
C SER A 70 -7.96 24.98 16.92
N LYS A 71 -7.24 24.69 18.02
CA LYS A 71 -6.31 25.63 18.65
C LYS A 71 -5.02 25.86 17.83
N TYR A 72 -4.68 24.94 16.93
CA TYR A 72 -3.42 24.94 16.17
C TYR A 72 -3.61 25.22 14.67
N LEU A 73 -4.86 25.43 14.24
CA LEU A 73 -5.26 25.90 12.91
C LEU A 73 -5.62 27.39 12.99
#